data_AF-A0A834LML0-F1
#
_entry.id   AF-A0A834LML0-F1
#
_cell.length_a   1.000
_cell.length_b   1.000
_cell.length_c   1.000
_cell.angle_alpha   90.00
_cell.angle_beta   90.00
_cell.angle_gamma   90.00
#
_symmetry.space_group_name_H-M   'P 1'
#
loop_
_entity.id
_entity.type
_entity.pdbx_description
1 polymer ?
#
loop_
_entity_poly.entity_id
_entity_poly.type
_entity_poly.pdbx_seq_one_letter_code
_entity_poly.pdbx_strand_id
1 'polypeptide(L)'
;MRRREKQYIGGWASAPDGPYSWGYCYLKEQGSPGDYCSPSAQWPCASGRKYYGRGPIQISYNYNYGQAGKAIGVDLLNNPDLVATDPVVSFKTALWFWMTPQSPKPSCHDVITGSWNPSAADGSAGRVPGFGAITNIINGGLECGHGSDSRVQDRIGFFRRYCEVLGISAGDNLDCGNQRSFDLRLGVHGGAAEEVGRVMAEIDKDGDGFIELREFTEFHENGTSSSLDATNKELRDAFDLYDKNGNGLISELHAVMKSLGEKCSLADCSRMIASVDVDSDGCVNFEEFKKMMKV
;
A
#
# COMPACT_ATOMS: atom_id res chain seq x y z
N MET A 1 -16.80 7.01 22.94
CA MET A 1 -16.83 6.05 21.81
C MET A 1 -15.94 6.58 20.67
N ARG A 2 -14.61 6.63 20.84
CA ARG A 2 -13.65 7.27 19.90
C ARG A 2 -12.26 6.59 19.95
N ARG A 3 -12.14 5.29 19.69
CA ARG A 3 -10.86 4.55 19.75
C ARG A 3 -10.70 3.44 18.71
N ARG A 4 -11.44 3.51 17.61
CA ARG A 4 -11.21 2.65 16.45
C ARG A 4 -10.71 3.58 15.34
N GLU A 5 -9.73 3.17 14.57
CA GLU A 5 -9.33 3.81 13.29
C GLU A 5 -8.32 4.97 13.33
N LYS A 6 -7.58 5.19 14.43
CA LYS A 6 -6.30 5.93 14.32
C LYS A 6 -5.25 4.97 13.78
N GLN A 7 -5.15 4.87 12.47
CA GLN A 7 -4.04 4.16 11.79
C GLN A 7 -2.74 4.79 12.30
N TYR A 8 -1.92 4.06 13.07
CA TYR A 8 -0.55 4.38 13.53
C TYR A 8 -0.27 5.77 14.18
N ILE A 9 -1.25 6.66 14.32
CA ILE A 9 -1.08 8.05 14.76
C ILE A 9 -1.28 8.16 16.26
N GLY A 10 -0.20 8.49 16.96
CA GLY A 10 -0.21 8.81 18.40
C GLY A 10 -0.54 10.27 18.69
N GLY A 11 -0.63 11.12 17.67
CA GLY A 11 -0.77 12.57 17.79
C GLY A 11 -2.07 13.04 18.45
N TRP A 12 -1.96 14.14 19.17
CA TRP A 12 -3.06 14.95 19.70
C TRP A 12 -2.75 16.43 19.45
N ALA A 13 -3.76 17.30 19.59
CA ALA A 13 -3.67 18.70 19.16
C ALA A 13 -2.48 19.48 19.78
N SER A 14 -2.06 19.14 21.00
CA SER A 14 -0.96 19.77 21.72
C SER A 14 0.26 18.85 21.89
N ALA A 15 0.42 17.86 21.00
CA ALA A 15 1.56 16.97 21.05
C ALA A 15 2.88 17.74 20.79
N PRO A 16 3.98 17.38 21.47
CA PRO A 16 5.30 17.92 21.16
C PRO A 16 5.59 17.83 19.66
N ASP A 17 6.07 18.93 19.07
CA ASP A 17 6.35 19.07 17.63
C ASP A 17 5.11 18.92 16.70
N GLY A 18 3.91 19.08 17.26
CA GLY A 18 2.63 19.01 16.55
C GLY A 18 2.06 17.60 16.40
N PRO A 19 0.77 17.45 16.04
CA PRO A 19 0.12 16.13 15.93
C PRO A 19 0.73 15.24 14.82
N TYR A 20 1.36 15.85 13.82
CA TYR A 20 1.89 15.17 12.63
C TYR A 20 3.36 14.71 12.77
N SER A 21 3.96 14.84 13.96
CA SER A 21 5.27 14.26 14.29
C SER A 21 5.16 12.89 14.99
N TRP A 22 3.93 12.41 15.21
CA TRP A 22 3.62 11.21 15.99
C TRP A 22 3.12 10.05 15.11
N GLY A 23 3.67 9.93 13.90
CA GLY A 23 3.49 8.76 13.04
C GLY A 23 4.18 7.54 13.64
N TYR A 24 3.81 6.33 13.16
CA TYR A 24 4.43 5.06 13.58
C TYR A 24 4.39 4.77 15.10
N CYS A 25 3.48 5.41 15.84
CA CYS A 25 3.39 5.23 17.30
C CYS A 25 2.81 3.86 17.70
N TYR A 26 2.03 3.24 16.82
CA TYR A 26 1.38 1.95 17.07
C TYR A 26 1.69 0.96 15.97
N LEU A 27 2.07 -0.25 16.36
CA LEU A 27 2.37 -1.37 15.45
C LEU A 27 1.17 -2.29 15.20
N LYS A 28 0.22 -2.33 16.14
CA LYS A 28 -1.01 -3.15 16.09
C LYS A 28 -2.24 -2.28 16.23
N GLU A 29 -3.35 -2.73 15.65
CA GLU A 29 -4.66 -2.11 15.80
C GLU A 29 -5.02 -1.96 17.28
N GLN A 30 -5.50 -0.78 17.66
CA GLN A 30 -5.78 -0.45 19.05
C GLN A 30 -7.18 -0.89 19.49
N GLY A 31 -7.33 -1.20 20.77
CA GLY A 31 -8.61 -1.58 21.38
C GLY A 31 -8.83 -3.09 21.43
N SER A 32 -10.03 -3.54 21.09
CA SER A 32 -10.42 -4.94 21.06
C SER A 32 -10.80 -5.35 19.63
N PRO A 33 -9.81 -5.47 18.73
CA PRO A 33 -10.06 -5.82 17.35
C PRO A 33 -10.71 -7.21 17.23
N GLY A 34 -11.55 -7.37 16.21
CA GLY A 34 -12.07 -8.69 15.82
C GLY A 34 -10.98 -9.58 15.24
N ASP A 35 -11.37 -10.75 14.77
CA ASP A 35 -10.41 -11.69 14.17
C ASP A 35 -10.12 -11.38 12.70
N TYR A 36 -10.96 -10.55 12.06
CA TYR A 36 -10.85 -10.17 10.64
C TYR A 36 -10.68 -11.40 9.71
N CYS A 37 -11.35 -12.49 10.06
CA CYS A 37 -11.43 -13.67 9.23
C CYS A 37 -12.65 -13.55 8.30
N SER A 38 -12.43 -13.52 7.00
CA SER A 38 -13.46 -13.61 5.97
C SER A 38 -13.40 -15.00 5.31
N PRO A 39 -14.53 -15.67 5.06
CA PRO A 39 -14.55 -16.94 4.33
C PRO A 39 -13.82 -16.82 2.98
N SER A 40 -12.83 -17.67 2.76
CA SER A 40 -12.06 -17.72 1.51
C SER A 40 -11.51 -19.14 1.33
N ALA A 41 -11.76 -19.74 0.16
CA ALA A 41 -11.15 -21.01 -0.21
C ALA A 41 -9.65 -20.86 -0.51
N GLN A 42 -9.27 -19.72 -1.10
CA GLN A 42 -7.89 -19.42 -1.48
C GLN A 42 -7.02 -19.02 -0.29
N TRP A 43 -7.59 -18.27 0.66
CA TRP A 43 -6.88 -17.76 1.84
C TRP A 43 -7.59 -18.18 3.13
N PRO A 44 -7.68 -19.49 3.42
CA PRO A 44 -8.42 -19.97 4.58
C PRO A 44 -7.81 -19.42 5.89
N CYS A 45 -8.67 -19.07 6.84
CA CYS A 45 -8.19 -18.59 8.14
C CYS A 45 -7.50 -19.73 8.90
N ALA A 46 -6.23 -19.55 9.27
CA ALA A 46 -5.53 -20.48 10.14
C ALA A 46 -6.16 -20.51 11.53
N SER A 47 -6.29 -21.72 12.09
CA SER A 47 -6.92 -21.95 13.39
C SER A 47 -6.23 -21.13 14.49
N GLY A 48 -7.01 -20.40 15.28
CA GLY A 48 -6.52 -19.57 16.39
C GLY A 48 -5.77 -18.31 15.97
N ARG A 49 -5.68 -17.99 14.67
CA ARG A 49 -5.02 -16.77 14.17
C ARG A 49 -6.02 -15.63 13.96
N LYS A 50 -5.50 -14.40 14.09
CA LYS A 50 -6.25 -13.15 13.93
C LYS A 50 -5.56 -12.22 12.95
N TYR A 51 -6.33 -11.59 12.09
CA TYR A 51 -5.85 -10.77 10.97
C TYR A 51 -6.22 -9.29 11.12
N TYR A 52 -6.23 -8.79 12.37
CA TYR A 52 -6.39 -7.37 12.66
C TYR A 52 -5.21 -6.54 12.13
N GLY A 53 -5.36 -5.21 12.13
CA GLY A 53 -4.35 -4.30 11.60
C GLY A 53 -2.96 -4.48 12.24
N ARG A 54 -1.94 -4.72 11.42
CA ARG A 54 -0.53 -4.73 11.83
C ARG A 54 0.35 -3.94 10.86
N GLY A 55 1.47 -3.44 11.35
CA GLY A 55 2.47 -2.74 10.53
C GLY A 55 2.03 -1.36 10.05
N PRO A 56 2.85 -0.71 9.20
CA PRO A 56 2.63 0.67 8.78
C PRO A 56 1.31 0.90 8.04
N ILE A 57 0.90 -0.04 7.19
CA ILE A 57 -0.36 0.07 6.44
C ILE A 57 -1.57 -0.49 7.20
N GLN A 58 -1.37 -1.02 8.42
CA GLN A 58 -2.39 -1.73 9.19
C GLN A 58 -3.08 -2.82 8.35
N ILE A 59 -2.28 -3.66 7.70
CA ILE A 59 -2.79 -4.74 6.85
C ILE A 59 -3.76 -5.61 7.66
N SER A 60 -4.95 -5.81 7.10
CA SER A 60 -6.10 -6.43 7.78
C SER A 60 -6.77 -7.43 6.87
N TYR A 61 -7.44 -8.42 7.45
CA TYR A 61 -8.09 -9.56 6.80
C TYR A 61 -7.18 -10.64 6.22
N ASN A 62 -7.59 -11.90 6.41
CA ASN A 62 -6.89 -13.10 5.94
C ASN A 62 -6.51 -13.07 4.45
N TYR A 63 -7.38 -12.56 3.57
CA TYR A 63 -7.09 -12.50 2.14
C TYR A 63 -5.96 -11.52 1.81
N ASN A 64 -5.77 -10.44 2.58
CA ASN A 64 -4.63 -9.55 2.40
C ASN A 64 -3.35 -10.15 2.98
N TYR A 65 -3.41 -10.74 4.18
CA TYR A 65 -2.25 -11.44 4.76
C TYR A 65 -1.78 -12.59 3.84
N GLY A 66 -2.70 -13.34 3.26
CA GLY A 66 -2.38 -14.42 2.33
C GLY A 66 -1.69 -13.92 1.05
N GLN A 67 -2.27 -12.93 0.38
CA GLN A 67 -1.69 -12.35 -0.84
C GLN A 67 -0.32 -11.69 -0.56
N ALA A 68 -0.23 -10.87 0.50
CA ALA A 68 1.01 -10.23 0.90
C ALA A 68 2.08 -11.26 1.24
N GLY A 69 1.72 -12.27 2.03
CA GLY A 69 2.63 -13.33 2.43
C GLY A 69 3.18 -14.11 1.24
N LYS A 70 2.32 -14.49 0.30
CA LYS A 70 2.73 -15.12 -0.95
C LYS A 70 3.68 -14.22 -1.76
N ALA A 71 3.37 -12.92 -1.86
CA ALA A 71 4.16 -11.99 -2.65
C ALA A 71 5.56 -11.71 -2.07
N ILE A 72 5.72 -11.78 -0.75
CA ILE A 72 7.00 -11.48 -0.08
C ILE A 72 7.77 -12.73 0.39
N GLY A 73 7.28 -13.93 0.03
CA GLY A 73 7.87 -15.21 0.40
C GLY A 73 7.75 -15.58 1.89
N VAL A 74 6.73 -15.09 2.60
CA VAL A 74 6.53 -15.32 4.05
C VAL A 74 5.13 -15.87 4.32
N ASP A 75 5.02 -16.95 5.10
CA ASP A 75 3.72 -17.53 5.49
C ASP A 75 2.99 -16.68 6.55
N LEU A 76 2.41 -15.58 6.10
CA LEU A 76 1.65 -14.65 6.92
C LEU A 76 0.24 -15.12 7.25
N LEU A 77 -0.28 -16.15 6.54
CA LEU A 77 -1.59 -16.71 6.83
C LEU A 77 -1.53 -17.52 8.14
N ASN A 78 -0.49 -18.36 8.30
CA ASN A 78 -0.28 -19.10 9.54
C ASN A 78 0.47 -18.31 10.62
N ASN A 79 1.21 -17.26 10.24
CA ASN A 79 2.05 -16.48 11.14
C ASN A 79 1.81 -14.95 11.01
N PRO A 80 0.56 -14.46 11.18
CA PRO A 80 0.24 -13.05 10.95
C PRO A 80 0.95 -12.09 11.93
N ASP A 81 1.37 -12.57 13.09
CA ASP A 81 2.10 -11.75 14.07
C ASP A 81 3.50 -11.32 13.59
N LEU A 82 4.06 -11.97 12.57
CA LEU A 82 5.34 -11.57 11.97
C LEU A 82 5.31 -10.11 11.49
N VAL A 83 4.17 -9.63 10.98
CA VAL A 83 3.99 -8.22 10.57
C VAL A 83 4.19 -7.24 11.74
N ALA A 84 4.05 -7.70 12.98
CA ALA A 84 4.23 -6.89 14.19
C ALA A 84 5.42 -7.35 15.07
N THR A 85 6.26 -8.27 14.61
CA THR A 85 7.47 -8.70 15.35
C THR A 85 8.73 -8.65 14.51
N ASP A 86 8.61 -8.69 13.19
CA ASP A 86 9.72 -8.54 12.25
C ASP A 86 9.55 -7.21 11.49
N PRO A 87 10.45 -6.23 11.66
CA PRO A 87 10.33 -4.93 11.04
C PRO A 87 10.46 -4.99 9.51
N VAL A 88 11.27 -5.90 8.96
CA VAL A 88 11.43 -6.05 7.51
C VAL A 88 10.15 -6.59 6.89
N VAL A 89 9.56 -7.62 7.50
CA VAL A 89 8.24 -8.14 7.09
C VAL A 89 7.17 -7.05 7.21
N SER A 90 7.20 -6.28 8.30
CA SER A 90 6.26 -5.17 8.52
C SER A 90 6.28 -4.15 7.38
N PHE A 91 7.46 -3.63 7.02
CA PHE A 91 7.60 -2.69 5.91
C PHE A 91 7.32 -3.33 4.55
N LYS A 92 7.76 -4.58 4.32
CA LYS A 92 7.45 -5.31 3.09
C LYS A 92 5.94 -5.42 2.85
N THR A 93 5.13 -5.67 3.88
CA THR A 93 3.66 -5.68 3.72
C THR A 93 3.07 -4.31 3.36
N ALA A 94 3.66 -3.23 3.87
CA ALA A 94 3.22 -1.87 3.56
C ALA A 94 3.56 -1.49 2.12
N LEU A 95 4.79 -1.79 1.69
CA LEU A 95 5.25 -1.59 0.31
C LEU A 95 4.45 -2.47 -0.66
N TRP A 96 4.24 -3.75 -0.33
CA TRP A 96 3.39 -4.63 -1.13
C TRP A 96 2.00 -4.01 -1.37
N PHE A 97 1.33 -3.54 -0.31
CA PHE A 97 0.02 -2.90 -0.46
C PHE A 97 0.09 -1.65 -1.34
N TRP A 98 1.14 -0.84 -1.15
CA TRP A 98 1.34 0.40 -1.92
C TRP A 98 1.54 0.16 -3.42
N MET A 99 2.24 -0.93 -3.77
CA MET A 99 2.63 -1.27 -5.13
C MET A 99 1.64 -2.19 -5.85
N THR A 100 0.72 -2.85 -5.13
CA THR A 100 -0.14 -3.88 -5.72
C THR A 100 -1.52 -3.32 -6.07
N PRO A 101 -1.90 -3.23 -7.36
CA PRO A 101 -3.26 -2.89 -7.74
C PRO A 101 -4.23 -4.00 -7.30
N GLN A 102 -5.43 -3.61 -6.87
CA GLN A 102 -6.50 -4.54 -6.51
C GLN A 102 -7.79 -4.08 -7.21
N SER A 103 -8.02 -4.58 -8.42
CA SER A 103 -9.13 -4.14 -9.29
C SER A 103 -10.46 -4.07 -8.52
N PRO A 104 -11.20 -2.95 -8.60
CA PRO A 104 -11.01 -1.82 -9.53
C PRO A 104 -10.00 -0.75 -9.08
N LYS A 105 -9.32 -0.93 -7.95
CA LYS A 105 -8.36 0.05 -7.41
C LYS A 105 -7.02 -0.05 -8.16
N PRO A 106 -6.44 1.06 -8.64
CA PRO A 106 -5.04 1.08 -9.07
C PRO A 106 -4.11 0.93 -7.86
N SER A 107 -2.81 0.79 -8.10
CA SER A 107 -1.84 0.88 -7.01
C SER A 107 -1.71 2.34 -6.52
N CYS A 108 -1.39 2.53 -5.24
CA CYS A 108 -1.08 3.87 -4.73
C CYS A 108 0.14 4.47 -5.45
N HIS A 109 1.10 3.61 -5.83
CA HIS A 109 2.27 3.96 -6.59
C HIS A 109 1.92 4.59 -7.96
N ASP A 110 1.04 3.96 -8.73
CA ASP A 110 0.64 4.49 -10.04
C ASP A 110 -0.06 5.84 -9.92
N VAL A 111 -0.83 6.04 -8.85
CA VAL A 111 -1.48 7.34 -8.60
C VAL A 111 -0.45 8.43 -8.31
N ILE A 112 0.51 8.19 -7.42
CA ILE A 112 1.46 9.23 -7.00
C ILE A 112 2.53 9.53 -8.05
N THR A 113 2.87 8.55 -8.90
CA THR A 113 3.84 8.71 -9.99
C THR A 113 3.23 9.26 -11.28
N GLY A 114 1.90 9.37 -11.35
CA GLY A 114 1.18 9.85 -12.53
C GLY A 114 0.96 8.79 -13.61
N SER A 115 1.24 7.52 -13.32
CA SER A 115 1.02 6.39 -14.24
C SER A 115 -0.45 5.93 -14.30
N TRP A 116 -1.27 6.26 -13.29
CA TRP A 116 -2.69 5.93 -13.31
C TRP A 116 -3.48 6.88 -14.21
N ASN A 117 -4.13 6.32 -15.23
CA ASN A 117 -5.10 7.03 -16.06
C ASN A 117 -6.54 6.67 -15.60
N PRO A 118 -7.30 7.61 -15.01
CA PRO A 118 -8.67 7.36 -14.54
C PRO A 118 -9.60 6.93 -15.68
N SER A 119 -10.43 5.92 -15.41
CA SER A 119 -11.48 5.49 -16.34
C SER A 119 -12.64 6.50 -16.39
N ALA A 120 -13.55 6.32 -17.35
CA ALA A 120 -14.82 7.08 -17.38
C ALA A 120 -15.66 6.88 -16.10
N ALA A 121 -15.57 5.69 -15.49
CA ALA A 121 -16.24 5.40 -14.22
C ALA A 121 -15.58 6.16 -13.05
N ASP A 122 -14.26 6.34 -13.07
CA ASP A 122 -13.53 7.16 -12.10
C ASP A 122 -13.89 8.63 -12.24
N GLY A 123 -13.92 9.15 -13.47
CA GLY A 123 -14.39 10.52 -13.75
C GLY A 123 -15.81 10.76 -13.24
N SER A 124 -16.74 9.83 -13.52
CA SER A 124 -18.13 9.89 -13.04
C SER A 124 -18.25 9.77 -11.51
N ALA A 125 -17.28 9.12 -10.88
CA ALA A 125 -17.17 8.99 -9.43
C ALA A 125 -16.43 10.16 -8.75
N GLY A 126 -15.95 11.14 -9.54
CA GLY A 126 -15.12 12.24 -9.05
C GLY A 126 -13.72 11.82 -8.60
N ARG A 127 -13.28 10.60 -8.91
CA ARG A 127 -11.94 10.11 -8.56
C ARG A 127 -10.93 10.65 -9.55
N VAL A 128 -10.04 11.51 -9.05
CA VAL A 128 -9.00 12.21 -9.82
C VAL A 128 -7.62 11.92 -9.23
N PRO A 129 -6.53 11.97 -10.03
CA PRO A 129 -5.18 11.71 -9.52
C PRO A 129 -4.81 12.68 -8.41
N GLY A 130 -4.23 12.14 -7.33
CA GLY A 130 -3.81 12.90 -6.16
C GLY A 130 -3.93 12.09 -4.86
N PHE A 131 -3.47 12.69 -3.76
CA PHE A 131 -3.44 12.02 -2.46
C PHE A 131 -4.84 11.63 -1.93
N GLY A 132 -5.89 12.32 -2.36
CA GLY A 132 -7.27 11.94 -2.09
C GLY A 132 -7.64 10.58 -2.69
N ALA A 133 -7.22 10.28 -3.92
CA ALA A 133 -7.45 8.96 -4.53
C ALA A 133 -6.68 7.86 -3.80
N ILE A 134 -5.45 8.14 -3.32
CA ILE A 134 -4.68 7.22 -2.48
C ILE A 134 -5.42 6.91 -1.17
N THR A 135 -5.98 7.94 -0.52
CA THR A 135 -6.81 7.75 0.68
C THR A 135 -8.03 6.87 0.37
N ASN A 136 -8.65 7.06 -0.79
CA ASN A 136 -9.77 6.26 -1.26
C ASN A 136 -9.40 4.78 -1.50
N ILE A 137 -8.20 4.52 -2.06
CA ILE A 137 -7.67 3.15 -2.22
C ILE A 137 -7.51 2.46 -0.86
N ILE A 138 -6.90 3.16 0.10
CA ILE A 138 -6.57 2.64 1.43
C ILE A 138 -7.82 2.35 2.26
N ASN A 139 -8.76 3.30 2.35
CA ASN A 139 -9.92 3.15 3.23
C ASN A 139 -11.16 3.96 2.78
N GLY A 140 -11.35 4.11 1.47
CA GLY A 140 -12.39 4.97 0.92
C GLY A 140 -13.82 4.58 1.33
N GLY A 141 -14.09 3.28 1.54
CA GLY A 141 -15.39 2.81 2.02
C GLY A 141 -15.83 3.40 3.36
N LEU A 142 -14.87 3.82 4.19
CA LEU A 142 -15.13 4.45 5.48
C LEU A 142 -14.89 5.96 5.48
N GLU A 143 -13.95 6.45 4.66
CA GLU A 143 -13.39 7.80 4.80
C GLU A 143 -13.77 8.78 3.68
N CYS A 144 -14.24 8.29 2.52
CA CYS A 144 -14.45 9.12 1.33
C CYS A 144 -15.93 9.19 0.90
N GLY A 145 -16.28 10.25 0.16
CA GLY A 145 -17.59 10.40 -0.48
C GLY A 145 -18.72 10.89 0.43
N HIS A 146 -18.41 11.38 1.63
CA HIS A 146 -19.38 11.90 2.61
C HIS A 146 -18.96 13.26 3.19
N GLY A 147 -18.17 14.03 2.45
CA GLY A 147 -17.70 15.36 2.84
C GLY A 147 -16.47 15.31 3.75
N SER A 148 -16.36 16.28 4.65
CA SER A 148 -15.18 16.43 5.51
C SER A 148 -15.09 15.30 6.53
N ASP A 149 -13.94 14.62 6.55
CA ASP A 149 -13.64 13.56 7.50
C ASP A 149 -12.34 13.84 8.26
N SER A 150 -12.36 13.74 9.60
CA SER A 150 -11.18 14.02 10.42
C SER A 150 -10.01 13.06 10.17
N ARG A 151 -10.29 11.79 9.80
CA ARG A 151 -9.25 10.80 9.50
C ARG A 151 -8.52 11.18 8.21
N VAL A 152 -9.27 11.63 7.19
CA VAL A 152 -8.70 12.15 5.94
C VAL A 152 -7.87 13.41 6.21
N GLN A 153 -8.36 14.33 7.06
CA GLN A 153 -7.58 15.52 7.44
C GLN A 153 -6.28 15.17 8.17
N ASP A 154 -6.29 14.14 9.03
CA ASP A 154 -5.08 13.65 9.67
C ASP A 154 -4.07 13.11 8.64
N ARG A 155 -4.54 12.32 7.65
CA ARG A 155 -3.68 11.83 6.55
C ARG A 155 -3.06 12.97 5.75
N ILE A 156 -3.86 13.96 5.38
CA ILE A 156 -3.41 15.16 4.64
C ILE A 156 -2.37 15.92 5.47
N GLY A 157 -2.57 16.04 6.79
CA GLY A 157 -1.64 16.71 7.69
C GLY A 157 -0.25 16.06 7.72
N PHE A 158 -0.19 14.74 7.84
CA PHE A 158 1.08 13.99 7.73
C PHE A 158 1.71 14.18 6.35
N PHE A 159 0.94 14.00 5.27
CA PHE A 159 1.44 14.14 3.91
C PHE A 159 2.04 15.53 3.65
N ARG A 160 1.32 16.60 4.01
CA ARG A 160 1.81 17.99 3.88
C ARG A 160 3.09 18.23 4.66
N ARG A 161 3.16 17.76 5.92
CA ARG A 161 4.38 17.90 6.73
C ARG A 161 5.56 17.22 6.06
N TYR A 162 5.39 16.01 5.53
CA TYR A 162 6.48 15.31 4.87
C TYR A 162 6.87 15.96 3.53
N CYS A 163 5.92 16.46 2.74
CA CYS A 163 6.21 17.26 1.55
C CYS A 163 7.03 18.51 1.90
N GLU A 164 6.68 19.22 2.98
CA GLU A 164 7.42 20.39 3.46
C GLU A 164 8.85 20.03 3.86
N VAL A 165 9.04 18.96 4.64
CA VAL A 165 10.37 18.47 5.04
C VAL A 165 11.22 18.07 3.83
N LEU A 166 10.61 17.49 2.80
CA LEU A 166 11.28 17.08 1.57
C LEU A 166 11.48 18.23 0.56
N GLY A 167 10.90 19.41 0.82
CA GLY A 167 10.99 20.54 -0.09
C GLY A 167 10.22 20.35 -1.41
N ILE A 168 9.18 19.51 -1.41
CA ILE A 168 8.36 19.22 -2.60
C ILE A 168 6.93 19.71 -2.43
N SER A 169 6.25 19.96 -3.55
CA SER A 169 4.82 20.28 -3.54
C SER A 169 3.99 19.05 -3.17
N ALA A 170 2.94 19.24 -2.35
CA ALA A 170 1.95 18.19 -2.09
C ALA A 170 1.04 17.93 -3.30
N GLY A 171 1.02 18.84 -4.28
CA GLY A 171 0.08 18.79 -5.41
C GLY A 171 -1.36 19.11 -5.01
N ASP A 172 -2.27 18.91 -5.97
CA ASP A 172 -3.70 19.14 -5.83
C ASP A 172 -4.45 17.86 -5.41
N ASN A 173 -5.78 17.94 -5.30
CA ASN A 173 -6.66 16.79 -5.05
C ASN A 173 -6.29 15.97 -3.81
N LEU A 174 -5.91 16.66 -2.73
CA LEU A 174 -5.44 16.02 -1.49
C LEU A 174 -6.54 15.31 -0.71
N ASP A 175 -7.80 15.71 -0.90
CA ASP A 175 -8.95 15.22 -0.15
C ASP A 175 -9.86 14.33 -1.00
N CYS A 176 -10.61 13.45 -0.35
CA CYS A 176 -11.52 12.50 -1.00
C CYS A 176 -13.00 12.65 -0.58
N GLY A 177 -13.37 13.71 0.12
CA GLY A 177 -14.72 13.90 0.66
C GLY A 177 -15.81 13.93 -0.40
N ASN A 178 -15.47 14.36 -1.63
CA ASN A 178 -16.38 14.35 -2.78
C ASN A 178 -16.14 13.20 -3.77
N GLN A 179 -15.19 12.30 -3.47
CA GLN A 179 -14.89 11.15 -4.32
C GLN A 179 -15.73 9.94 -3.87
N ARG A 180 -16.46 9.32 -4.79
CA ARG A 180 -17.15 8.06 -4.47
C ARG A 180 -16.12 6.96 -4.20
N SER A 181 -16.33 6.22 -3.11
CA SER A 181 -15.47 5.09 -2.75
C SER A 181 -15.34 4.05 -3.87
N PHE A 182 -14.16 3.47 -4.04
CA PHE A 182 -13.97 2.26 -4.85
C PHE A 182 -14.73 1.04 -4.27
N ASP A 183 -15.00 1.03 -2.96
CA ASP A 183 -15.62 -0.09 -2.23
C ASP A 183 -17.16 -0.05 -2.24
N LEU A 184 -17.77 1.03 -2.75
CA LEU A 184 -19.22 1.14 -2.89
C LEU A 184 -19.73 0.20 -3.99
N ARG A 185 -20.08 -1.03 -3.61
CA ARG A 185 -21.09 -1.80 -4.33
C ARG A 185 -22.44 -1.10 -4.11
N LEU A 186 -22.93 -0.41 -5.13
CA LEU A 186 -24.25 0.19 -5.13
C LEU A 186 -25.30 -0.87 -4.76
N GLY A 187 -26.13 -0.55 -3.76
CA GLY A 187 -27.37 -1.26 -3.52
C GLY A 187 -28.21 -1.29 -4.81
N VAL A 188 -28.60 -2.49 -5.19
CA VAL A 188 -29.40 -2.90 -6.34
C VAL A 188 -30.49 -1.91 -6.78
N HIS A 189 -30.44 -1.46 -8.03
CA HIS A 189 -31.56 -1.65 -8.96
C HIS A 189 -31.03 -2.19 -10.30
N GLY A 190 -31.63 -3.29 -10.74
CA GLY A 190 -31.12 -4.21 -11.76
C GLY A 190 -30.91 -3.57 -13.13
N GLY A 191 -29.84 -4.01 -13.80
CA GLY A 191 -29.53 -3.71 -15.19
C GLY A 191 -28.11 -4.13 -15.60
N ALA A 192 -27.14 -4.07 -14.68
CA ALA A 192 -25.72 -4.31 -14.99
C ALA A 192 -25.31 -5.80 -15.09
N ALA A 193 -26.15 -6.74 -14.65
CA ALA A 193 -25.81 -8.16 -14.67
C ALA A 193 -25.73 -8.74 -16.09
N GLU A 194 -26.46 -8.17 -17.06
CA GLU A 194 -26.41 -8.65 -18.45
C GLU A 194 -25.22 -8.11 -19.25
N GLU A 195 -24.60 -7.01 -18.84
CA GLU A 195 -23.48 -6.41 -19.58
C GLU A 195 -22.13 -6.95 -19.08
N VAL A 196 -21.97 -7.12 -17.76
CA VAL A 196 -20.78 -7.78 -17.17
C VAL A 196 -20.72 -9.26 -17.51
N GLY A 197 -21.87 -9.94 -17.55
CA GLY A 197 -21.95 -11.33 -18.02
C GLY A 197 -21.55 -11.49 -19.50
N ARG A 198 -21.77 -10.46 -20.32
CA ARG A 198 -21.43 -10.49 -21.75
C ARG A 198 -19.92 -10.33 -21.98
N VAL A 199 -19.28 -9.41 -21.28
CA VAL A 199 -17.82 -9.22 -21.35
C VAL A 199 -17.07 -10.40 -20.71
N MET A 200 -17.57 -10.93 -19.59
CA MET A 200 -16.98 -12.13 -18.99
C MET A 200 -17.10 -13.33 -19.94
N ALA A 201 -18.27 -13.58 -20.54
CA ALA A 201 -18.45 -14.68 -21.51
C ALA A 201 -17.64 -14.52 -22.81
N GLU A 202 -17.12 -13.32 -23.11
CA GLU A 202 -16.25 -13.08 -24.27
C GLU A 202 -14.77 -13.39 -23.96
N ILE A 203 -14.35 -13.26 -22.70
CA ILE A 203 -12.95 -13.38 -22.26
C ILE A 203 -12.70 -14.73 -21.57
N ASP A 204 -13.62 -15.17 -20.72
CA ASP A 204 -13.63 -16.45 -20.01
C ASP A 204 -14.09 -17.55 -20.99
N LYS A 205 -13.13 -18.13 -21.71
CA LYS A 205 -13.40 -19.04 -22.83
C LYS A 205 -13.63 -20.46 -22.36
N ASP A 206 -13.07 -20.83 -21.22
CA ASP A 206 -13.29 -22.14 -20.63
C ASP A 206 -14.49 -22.16 -19.65
N GLY A 207 -15.04 -20.99 -19.32
CA GLY A 207 -16.27 -20.82 -18.57
C GLY A 207 -16.12 -21.15 -17.10
N ASP A 208 -14.90 -21.07 -16.56
CA ASP A 208 -14.58 -21.42 -15.18
C ASP A 208 -14.88 -20.29 -14.19
N GLY A 209 -15.25 -19.10 -14.70
CA GLY A 209 -15.61 -17.92 -13.92
C GLY A 209 -14.42 -17.04 -13.54
N PHE A 210 -13.23 -17.31 -14.06
CA PHE A 210 -12.00 -16.56 -13.88
C PHE A 210 -11.43 -16.13 -15.25
N ILE A 211 -10.50 -15.16 -15.26
CA ILE A 211 -9.77 -14.76 -16.47
C ILE A 211 -8.31 -15.08 -16.20
N GLU A 212 -7.82 -16.15 -16.80
CA GLU A 212 -6.45 -16.60 -16.60
C GLU A 212 -5.45 -15.77 -17.44
N LEU A 213 -4.17 -15.81 -17.07
CA LEU A 213 -3.12 -15.08 -17.79
C LEU A 213 -3.13 -15.39 -19.30
N ARG A 214 -3.49 -16.62 -19.67
CA ARG A 214 -3.63 -17.05 -21.06
C ARG A 214 -4.80 -16.37 -21.77
N GLU A 215 -5.98 -16.39 -21.16
CA GLU A 215 -7.21 -15.76 -21.69
C GLU A 215 -7.04 -14.24 -21.77
N PHE A 216 -6.36 -13.66 -20.78
CA PHE A 216 -5.97 -12.26 -20.77
C PHE A 216 -4.99 -11.91 -21.90
N THR A 217 -3.98 -12.75 -22.16
CA THR A 217 -3.02 -12.53 -23.27
C THR A 217 -3.64 -12.69 -24.64
N GLU A 218 -4.53 -13.67 -24.84
CA GLU A 218 -5.24 -13.87 -26.12
C GLU A 218 -6.16 -12.69 -26.45
N PHE A 219 -6.70 -12.00 -25.44
CA PHE A 219 -7.45 -10.74 -25.60
C PHE A 219 -6.54 -9.53 -25.92
N HIS A 220 -5.31 -9.52 -25.38
CA HIS A 220 -4.37 -8.38 -25.48
C HIS A 220 -3.36 -8.46 -26.65
N GLU A 221 -3.30 -9.58 -27.38
CA GLU A 221 -2.39 -9.77 -28.52
C GLU A 221 -2.67 -8.88 -29.75
N ASN A 222 -3.68 -8.01 -29.71
CA ASN A 222 -3.86 -6.93 -30.68
C ASN A 222 -3.14 -5.62 -30.33
N GLY A 223 -2.26 -5.57 -29.31
CA GLY A 223 -1.57 -4.33 -28.89
C GLY A 223 -0.24 -4.50 -28.12
N THR A 224 0.78 -5.06 -28.78
CA THR A 224 2.26 -4.87 -28.61
C THR A 224 2.96 -4.70 -27.22
N SER A 225 3.67 -5.76 -26.80
CA SER A 225 5.12 -5.98 -26.43
C SER A 225 5.95 -5.27 -25.31
N SER A 226 6.56 -6.14 -24.46
CA SER A 226 7.87 -6.12 -23.73
C SER A 226 7.95 -5.67 -22.24
N SER A 227 8.30 -6.59 -21.32
CA SER A 227 8.15 -6.44 -19.85
C SER A 227 9.39 -6.70 -18.96
N LEU A 228 10.64 -6.61 -19.48
CA LEU A 228 11.86 -6.85 -18.67
C LEU A 228 12.73 -5.61 -18.44
N ASP A 229 12.71 -4.63 -19.35
CA ASP A 229 13.48 -3.38 -19.21
C ASP A 229 12.80 -2.38 -18.26
N ALA A 230 11.47 -2.40 -18.19
CA ALA A 230 10.70 -1.51 -17.31
C ALA A 230 11.05 -1.74 -15.82
N THR A 231 11.15 -2.99 -15.40
CA THR A 231 11.40 -3.36 -13.99
C THR A 231 12.78 -2.95 -13.50
N ASN A 232 13.82 -2.96 -14.35
CA ASN A 232 15.17 -2.53 -13.95
C ASN A 232 15.26 -1.00 -13.81
N LYS A 233 14.53 -0.27 -14.65
CA LYS A 233 14.45 1.20 -14.56
C LYS A 233 13.74 1.62 -13.28
N GLU A 234 12.62 0.99 -12.96
CA GLU A 234 11.84 1.26 -11.74
C GLU A 234 12.63 0.99 -10.45
N LEU A 235 13.40 -0.10 -10.40
CA LEU A 235 14.26 -0.41 -9.26
C LEU A 235 15.41 0.59 -9.11
N ARG A 236 15.91 1.13 -10.23
CA ARG A 236 16.98 2.13 -10.22
C ARG A 236 16.48 3.48 -9.72
N ASP A 237 15.32 3.91 -10.18
CA ASP A 237 14.69 5.15 -9.75
C ASP A 237 14.38 5.12 -8.22
N ALA A 238 13.98 3.95 -7.69
CA ALA A 238 13.79 3.76 -6.26
C ALA A 238 15.11 3.79 -5.47
N PHE A 239 16.18 3.20 -6.00
CA PHE A 239 17.51 3.21 -5.36
C PHE A 239 18.08 4.64 -5.27
N ASP A 240 17.98 5.41 -6.35
CA ASP A 240 18.49 6.77 -6.45
C ASP A 240 17.79 7.74 -5.48
N LEU A 241 16.56 7.40 -5.03
CA LEU A 241 15.87 8.16 -3.97
C LEU A 241 16.56 8.04 -2.61
N TYR A 242 17.24 6.93 -2.34
CA TYR A 242 17.91 6.64 -1.08
C TYR A 242 19.42 6.96 -1.11
N ASP A 243 20.05 6.92 -2.29
CA ASP A 243 21.45 7.32 -2.52
C ASP A 243 21.59 8.85 -2.68
N LYS A 244 21.50 9.59 -1.58
CA LYS A 244 21.50 11.06 -1.62
C LYS A 244 22.81 11.69 -2.10
N ASN A 245 23.94 11.01 -1.92
CA ASN A 245 25.25 11.53 -2.31
C ASN A 245 25.71 11.00 -3.69
N GLY A 246 24.91 10.13 -4.31
CA GLY A 246 25.13 9.58 -5.65
C GLY A 246 26.37 8.68 -5.73
N ASN A 247 26.79 8.09 -4.61
CA ASN A 247 28.00 7.26 -4.56
C ASN A 247 27.73 5.79 -4.92
N GLY A 248 26.48 5.44 -5.22
CA GLY A 248 26.04 4.08 -5.54
C GLY A 248 25.79 3.19 -4.31
N LEU A 249 25.72 3.77 -3.11
CA LEU A 249 25.58 3.06 -1.83
C LEU A 249 24.54 3.74 -0.93
N ILE A 250 23.58 2.97 -0.41
CA ILE A 250 22.66 3.47 0.61
C ILE A 250 23.33 3.34 1.99
N SER A 251 24.09 4.36 2.39
CA SER A 251 24.73 4.45 3.72
C SER A 251 23.92 5.30 4.72
N GLU A 252 22.90 6.02 4.25
CA GLU A 252 22.25 7.10 4.99
C GLU A 252 20.85 6.76 5.52
N LEU A 253 20.46 5.48 5.54
CA LEU A 253 19.10 5.07 5.94
C LEU A 253 18.65 5.70 7.27
N HIS A 254 19.54 5.74 8.27
CA HIS A 254 19.25 6.38 9.55
C HIS A 254 19.15 7.93 9.45
N ALA A 255 19.97 8.57 8.62
CA ALA A 255 19.88 10.02 8.39
C ALA A 255 18.61 10.40 7.60
N VAL A 256 18.19 9.56 6.65
CA VAL A 256 16.91 9.67 5.95
C VAL A 256 15.77 9.54 6.95
N MET A 257 15.71 8.48 7.76
CA MET A 257 14.66 8.29 8.77
C MET A 257 14.64 9.39 9.84
N LYS A 258 15.81 9.87 10.28
CA LYS A 258 15.94 11.00 11.21
C LYS A 258 15.52 12.33 10.58
N SER A 259 15.86 12.56 9.31
CA SER A 259 15.44 13.76 8.55
C SER A 259 13.93 13.79 8.31
N LEU A 260 13.28 12.61 8.23
CA LEU A 260 11.83 12.45 8.17
C LEU A 260 11.14 12.68 9.55
N GLY A 261 11.93 12.89 10.61
CA GLY A 261 11.44 13.12 11.98
C GLY A 261 10.93 11.85 12.67
N GLU A 262 11.25 10.67 12.13
CA GLU A 262 10.90 9.40 12.76
C GLU A 262 11.91 9.02 13.84
N LYS A 263 11.39 8.45 14.93
CA LYS A 263 12.23 7.95 16.03
C LYS A 263 12.67 6.50 15.73
N CYS A 264 13.46 6.27 14.68
CA CYS A 264 14.23 5.02 14.51
C CYS A 264 15.42 5.04 15.47
N SER A 265 15.69 3.97 16.21
CA SER A 265 16.97 3.85 16.90
C SER A 265 18.07 3.46 15.91
N LEU A 266 19.28 3.99 16.07
CA LEU A 266 20.45 3.58 15.27
C LEU A 266 20.57 2.05 15.19
N ALA A 267 20.24 1.35 16.29
CA ALA A 267 20.29 -0.10 16.36
C ALA A 267 19.22 -0.81 15.49
N ASP A 268 18.02 -0.23 15.33
CA ASP A 268 16.98 -0.75 14.42
C ASP A 268 17.41 -0.57 12.96
N CYS A 269 17.87 0.63 12.64
CA CYS A 269 18.33 0.98 11.30
C CYS A 269 19.58 0.15 10.90
N SER A 270 20.53 -0.08 11.81
CA SER A 270 21.68 -0.98 11.59
C SER A 270 21.28 -2.44 11.44
N ARG A 271 20.22 -2.91 12.12
CA ARG A 271 19.69 -4.27 11.92
C ARG A 271 19.06 -4.45 10.53
N MET A 272 18.39 -3.42 10.01
CA MET A 272 17.79 -3.45 8.68
C MET A 272 18.87 -3.60 7.59
N ILE A 273 19.96 -2.85 7.71
CA ILE A 273 21.11 -2.94 6.80
C ILE A 273 21.78 -4.31 6.90
N ALA A 274 22.07 -4.79 8.11
CA ALA A 274 22.77 -6.06 8.34
C ALA A 274 22.05 -7.32 7.80
N SER A 275 20.75 -7.24 7.50
CA SER A 275 20.00 -8.36 6.91
C SER A 275 20.11 -8.47 5.39
N VAL A 276 20.62 -7.42 4.74
CA VAL A 276 20.67 -7.27 3.27
C VAL A 276 22.10 -7.03 2.77
N ASP A 277 22.92 -6.42 3.62
CA ASP A 277 24.38 -6.25 3.47
C ASP A 277 25.07 -7.62 3.47
N VAL A 278 25.31 -8.16 2.27
CA VAL A 278 25.87 -9.49 2.05
C VAL A 278 27.38 -9.46 2.24
N ASP A 279 28.04 -8.36 1.87
CA ASP A 279 29.49 -8.21 1.94
C ASP A 279 29.99 -7.59 3.26
N SER A 280 29.06 -7.21 4.14
CA SER A 280 29.32 -6.61 5.46
C SER A 280 30.06 -5.29 5.40
N ASP A 281 29.86 -4.51 4.32
CA ASP A 281 30.45 -3.19 4.15
C ASP A 281 29.70 -2.08 4.92
N GLY A 282 28.58 -2.42 5.55
CA GLY A 282 27.74 -1.52 6.34
C GLY A 282 26.85 -0.59 5.52
N CYS A 283 26.77 -0.82 4.21
CA CYS A 283 25.97 -0.09 3.24
C CYS A 283 25.07 -1.07 2.46
N VAL A 284 24.19 -0.55 1.59
CA VAL A 284 23.42 -1.39 0.65
C VAL A 284 23.70 -0.90 -0.76
N ASN A 285 24.34 -1.73 -1.57
CA ASN A 285 24.58 -1.44 -2.98
C ASN A 285 23.37 -1.80 -3.87
N PHE A 286 23.41 -1.41 -5.14
CA PHE A 286 22.25 -1.60 -6.04
C PHE A 286 21.85 -3.06 -6.23
N GLU A 287 22.79 -4.00 -6.25
CA GLU A 287 22.47 -5.42 -6.41
C GLU A 287 21.89 -6.03 -5.12
N GLU A 288 22.35 -5.57 -3.96
CA GLU A 288 21.76 -5.92 -2.66
C GLU A 288 20.35 -5.34 -2.49
N PHE A 289 20.15 -4.09 -2.89
CA PHE A 289 18.83 -3.45 -2.94
C PHE A 289 17.88 -4.17 -3.90
N LYS A 290 18.37 -4.57 -5.08
CA LYS A 290 17.61 -5.35 -6.04
C LYS A 290 17.28 -6.75 -5.50
N LYS A 291 18.20 -7.39 -4.79
CA LYS A 291 17.95 -8.67 -4.11
C LYS A 291 16.95 -8.53 -2.97
N MET A 292 16.96 -7.41 -2.25
CA MET A 292 15.93 -7.06 -1.27
C MET A 292 14.53 -6.95 -1.89
N MET A 293 14.45 -6.47 -3.15
CA MET A 293 13.21 -6.20 -3.88
C MET A 293 12.73 -7.35 -4.80
N LYS A 294 13.58 -8.33 -5.14
CA LYS A 294 13.26 -9.44 -6.06
C LYS A 294 12.92 -10.78 -5.36
N VAL A 295 12.41 -10.78 -4.14
CA VAL A 295 12.02 -12.02 -3.43
C VAL A 295 10.56 -12.00 -3.05
#